data_AF-A0A8J1ZFC5-F1
#
_entry.id   AF-A0A8J1ZFC5-F1
#
_cell.length_a   1.000
_cell.length_b   1.000
_cell.length_c   1.000
_cell.angle_alpha   90.00
_cell.angle_beta   90.00
_cell.angle_gamma   90.00
#
_symmetry.space_group_name_H-M   'P 1'
#
loop_
_entity.id
_entity.type
_entity.pdbx_description
1 polymer ?
#
loop_
_entity_poly.entity_id
_entity_poly.type
_entity_poly.pdbx_seq_one_letter_code
_entity_poly.pdbx_strand_id
1 'polypeptide(L)'
;MLLAVCAQLRIPVFIVGKPGSSKSLGKAIVQDVMTGSSSPVPLFQRDEDFGRTAFQTNQCSPHSTAKSILDIFQKASMVQQQLVQKAVTEVAAEGAQAEGSRQQEQPSSGLDENCDASCAASVTPASQKEAGHALELERITQAELRKEIAVVVLDEVGLAEESQHLPLKALHPLLETGISPDGHFGQRITDKVAFMGLSNWNLDPAKMNRAILVMREELNRAEMIRTARAIFRHEGSLLFGAAAQRDAGEQSPGTSSERDRLIESIVDGYRAVVGAVDEEEDNETESGMEEDGENGAESVDGAAGVGGTQREGRDAATSYGL
;
A
#
# COMPACT_ATOMS: atom_id res chain seq x y z
N MET A 1 6.69 -5.06 7.69
CA MET A 1 7.29 -5.88 6.61
C MET A 1 6.40 -5.97 5.39
N LEU A 2 5.21 -6.58 5.46
CA LEU A 2 4.35 -6.74 4.27
C LEU A 2 4.08 -5.43 3.51
N LEU A 3 3.68 -4.37 4.22
CA LEU A 3 3.46 -3.04 3.61
C LEU A 3 4.70 -2.50 2.87
N ALA A 4 5.89 -2.69 3.44
CA ALA A 4 7.15 -2.24 2.82
C ALA A 4 7.46 -3.03 1.54
N VAL A 5 7.26 -4.35 1.56
CA VAL A 5 7.45 -5.21 0.39
C VAL A 5 6.42 -4.89 -0.70
N CYS A 6 5.15 -4.71 -0.34
CA CYS A 6 4.10 -4.33 -1.29
C CYS A 6 4.38 -2.96 -1.91
N ALA A 7 4.86 -1.99 -1.13
CA ALA A 7 5.29 -0.68 -1.65
C ALA A 7 6.43 -0.84 -2.66
N GLN A 8 7.47 -1.59 -2.30
CA GLN A 8 8.64 -1.82 -3.14
C GLN A 8 8.26 -2.46 -4.49
N LEU A 9 7.45 -3.51 -4.43
CA LEU A 9 7.02 -4.27 -5.60
C LEU A 9 5.84 -3.62 -6.35
N ARG A 10 5.30 -2.50 -5.84
CA ARG A 10 4.09 -1.83 -6.34
C ARG A 10 2.91 -2.79 -6.48
N ILE A 11 2.81 -3.74 -5.55
CA ILE A 11 1.68 -4.67 -5.47
C ILE A 11 0.58 -3.97 -4.66
N PRO A 12 -0.62 -3.73 -5.24
CA PRO A 12 -1.73 -3.15 -4.49
C PRO A 12 -2.07 -3.99 -3.27
N VAL A 13 -2.25 -3.34 -2.11
CA VAL A 13 -2.62 -4.02 -0.87
C VAL A 13 -3.79 -3.32 -0.19
N PHE A 14 -4.75 -4.10 0.30
CA PHE A 14 -5.78 -3.64 1.22
C PHE A 14 -5.50 -4.23 2.60
N ILE A 15 -5.55 -3.39 3.64
CA ILE A 15 -5.55 -3.83 5.03
C ILE A 15 -6.90 -3.48 5.63
N VAL A 16 -7.63 -4.53 5.98
CA VAL A 16 -8.96 -4.46 6.58
C VAL A 16 -8.88 -5.02 7.99
N GLY A 17 -9.57 -4.39 8.94
CA GLY A 17 -9.70 -4.93 10.30
C GLY A 17 -10.25 -3.90 11.26
N LYS A 18 -10.74 -4.31 12.43
CA LYS A 18 -11.38 -3.40 13.38
C LYS A 18 -10.51 -2.19 13.77
N PRO A 19 -11.10 -1.08 14.26
CA PRO A 19 -10.35 0.03 14.83
C PRO A 19 -9.35 -0.46 15.90
N GLY A 20 -8.18 0.18 15.99
CA GLY A 20 -7.14 -0.25 16.94
C GLY A 20 -6.29 -1.46 16.52
N SER A 21 -6.56 -2.11 15.39
CA SER A 21 -5.76 -3.24 14.84
C SER A 21 -4.37 -2.86 14.29
N SER A 22 -3.85 -1.68 14.61
CA SER A 22 -2.52 -1.16 14.23
C SER A 22 -2.28 -0.92 12.73
N LYS A 23 -3.34 -0.79 11.92
CA LYS A 23 -3.23 -0.55 10.46
C LYS A 23 -2.53 0.77 10.14
N SER A 24 -3.04 1.89 10.68
CA SER A 24 -2.50 3.23 10.44
C SER A 24 -1.11 3.40 11.06
N LEU A 25 -0.85 2.74 12.20
CA LEU A 25 0.49 2.66 12.79
C LEU A 25 1.47 1.93 11.86
N GLY A 26 1.05 0.81 11.26
CA GLY A 26 1.85 0.09 10.26
C GLY A 26 2.21 0.96 9.06
N LYS A 27 1.25 1.76 8.55
CA LYS A 27 1.50 2.76 7.49
C LYS A 27 2.54 3.79 7.94
N ALA A 28 2.34 4.41 9.10
CA ALA A 28 3.21 5.45 9.63
C ALA A 28 4.65 4.96 9.80
N ILE A 29 4.83 3.76 10.37
CA ILE A 29 6.16 3.16 10.51
C ILE A 29 6.83 3.00 9.14
N VAL A 30 6.13 2.45 8.14
CA VAL A 30 6.70 2.28 6.79
C VAL A 30 7.06 3.63 6.18
N GLN A 31 6.20 4.63 6.32
CA GLN A 31 6.44 5.99 5.83
C GLN A 31 7.68 6.63 6.48
N ASP A 32 7.93 6.39 7.76
CA ASP A 32 9.08 6.94 8.47
C ASP A 32 10.38 6.19 8.16
N VAL A 33 10.33 4.87 8.01
CA VAL A 33 11.54 4.05 7.84
C VAL A 33 11.96 3.89 6.38
N MET A 34 11.04 3.92 5.40
CA MET A 34 11.39 3.78 3.97
C MET A 34 11.75 5.13 3.33
N THR A 35 12.74 5.81 3.92
CA THR A 35 13.23 7.13 3.47
C THR A 35 14.59 7.06 2.77
N GLY A 36 15.05 5.85 2.42
CA GLY A 36 16.33 5.59 1.76
C GLY A 36 17.52 5.84 2.70
N SER A 37 18.55 6.54 2.20
CA SER A 37 19.78 6.84 2.96
C SER A 37 19.53 7.61 4.27
N SER A 38 18.41 8.33 4.39
CA SER A 38 17.99 9.05 5.60
C SER A 38 17.23 8.18 6.62
N SER A 39 17.00 6.90 6.33
CA SER A 39 16.25 6.01 7.22
C SER A 39 16.92 5.88 8.59
N PRO A 40 16.18 5.81 9.71
CA PRO A 40 16.76 5.51 11.01
C PRO A 40 17.16 4.03 11.15
N VAL A 41 16.76 3.15 10.23
CA VAL A 41 16.96 1.70 10.31
C VAL A 41 17.97 1.25 9.25
N PRO A 42 19.07 0.58 9.63
CA PRO A 42 20.12 0.16 8.68
C PRO A 42 19.63 -0.68 7.50
N LEU A 43 18.58 -1.49 7.72
CA LEU A 43 17.94 -2.26 6.65
C LEU A 43 17.47 -1.35 5.50
N PHE A 44 16.81 -0.24 5.80
CA PHE A 44 16.29 0.67 4.75
C PHE A 44 17.32 1.72 4.29
N GLN A 45 18.51 1.77 4.92
CA GLN A 45 19.64 2.61 4.48
C GLN A 45 20.54 1.90 3.46
N ARG A 46 20.87 0.62 3.74
CA ARG A 46 21.94 -0.13 3.07
C ARG A 46 21.43 -1.17 2.08
N ASP A 47 20.20 -1.63 2.25
CA ASP A 47 19.65 -2.67 1.39
C ASP A 47 19.30 -2.08 0.03
N GLU A 48 19.90 -2.63 -1.02
CA GLU A 48 19.65 -2.22 -2.40
C GLU A 48 18.22 -2.57 -2.84
N ASP A 49 17.56 -3.49 -2.13
CA ASP A 49 16.22 -3.96 -2.48
C ASP A 49 15.11 -2.97 -2.08
N PHE A 50 15.33 -2.08 -1.10
CA PHE A 50 14.31 -1.14 -0.62
C PHE A 50 14.57 0.30 -1.05
N GLY A 51 13.53 0.91 -1.60
CA GLY A 51 13.53 2.28 -2.09
C GLY A 51 13.03 3.32 -1.08
N ARG A 52 13.23 4.58 -1.46
CA ARG A 52 12.62 5.75 -0.84
C ARG A 52 11.16 5.88 -1.28
N THR A 53 10.29 6.08 -0.30
CA THR A 53 8.85 6.21 -0.51
C THR A 53 8.36 7.64 -0.26
N ALA A 54 7.35 8.07 -1.02
CA ALA A 54 6.65 9.33 -0.83
C ALA A 54 5.14 9.11 -0.80
N PHE A 55 4.54 9.28 0.38
CA PHE A 55 3.14 8.94 0.62
C PHE A 55 2.19 10.09 0.22
N GLN A 56 1.13 9.77 -0.51
CA GLN A 56 0.01 10.63 -0.84
C GLN A 56 -1.27 10.02 -0.27
N THR A 57 -1.74 10.55 0.86
CA THR A 57 -2.93 10.02 1.55
C THR A 57 -4.17 10.81 1.17
N ASN A 58 -5.27 10.10 0.93
CA ASN A 58 -6.63 10.63 0.83
C ASN A 58 -7.51 9.88 1.84
N GLN A 59 -8.23 10.63 2.68
CA GLN A 59 -9.16 10.05 3.64
C GLN A 59 -10.55 9.96 2.99
N CYS A 60 -11.05 8.74 2.90
CA CYS A 60 -12.36 8.44 2.35
C CYS A 60 -13.49 8.67 3.36
N SER A 61 -14.71 8.79 2.82
CA SER A 61 -15.95 9.06 3.53
C SER A 61 -17.15 8.61 2.67
N PRO A 62 -18.37 8.53 3.24
CA PRO A 62 -19.59 8.18 2.48
C PRO A 62 -19.91 9.12 1.31
N HIS A 63 -19.33 10.31 1.27
CA HIS A 63 -19.50 11.29 0.20
C HIS A 63 -18.32 11.33 -0.78
N SER A 64 -17.40 10.37 -0.70
CA SER A 64 -16.24 10.31 -1.60
C SER A 64 -16.66 10.12 -3.05
N THR A 65 -15.96 10.78 -3.97
CA THR A 65 -16.28 10.73 -5.40
C THR A 65 -15.18 10.02 -6.19
N ALA A 66 -15.51 9.48 -7.35
CA ALA A 66 -14.50 8.94 -8.26
C ALA A 66 -13.39 9.96 -8.58
N LYS A 67 -13.77 11.25 -8.66
CA LYS A 67 -12.84 12.35 -8.91
C LYS A 67 -11.78 12.47 -7.80
N SER A 68 -12.14 12.37 -6.52
CA SER A 68 -11.14 12.49 -5.45
C SER A 68 -10.10 11.37 -5.48
N ILE A 69 -10.50 10.16 -5.90
CA ILE A 69 -9.58 9.04 -6.15
C ILE A 69 -8.69 9.34 -7.36
N LEU A 70 -9.25 9.82 -8.47
CA LEU A 70 -8.45 10.16 -9.65
C LEU A 70 -7.43 11.28 -9.36
N ASP A 71 -7.84 12.32 -8.63
CA ASP A 71 -7.00 13.47 -8.30
C ASP A 71 -5.80 13.06 -7.42
N ILE A 72 -6.00 12.20 -6.40
CA ILE A 72 -4.87 11.74 -5.55
C ILE A 72 -3.87 10.90 -6.33
N PHE A 73 -4.37 10.10 -7.26
CA PHE A 73 -3.56 9.25 -8.11
C PHE A 73 -2.77 10.06 -9.15
N GLN A 74 -3.39 11.09 -9.75
CA GLN A 74 -2.69 12.06 -10.60
C GLN A 74 -1.60 12.80 -9.83
N LYS A 75 -1.91 13.27 -8.62
CA LYS A 75 -0.94 13.92 -7.73
C LYS A 75 0.23 12.99 -7.44
N ALA A 76 -0.03 11.72 -7.12
CA ALA A 76 1.03 10.74 -6.87
C ALA A 76 1.87 10.46 -8.12
N SER A 77 1.26 10.44 -9.31
CA SER A 77 1.99 10.29 -10.57
C SER A 77 2.93 11.48 -10.83
N MET A 78 2.48 12.71 -10.57
CA MET A 78 3.35 13.89 -10.63
C MET A 78 4.53 13.80 -9.64
N VAL A 79 4.27 13.37 -8.41
CA VAL A 79 5.32 13.16 -7.41
C VAL A 79 6.30 12.08 -7.87
N GLN A 80 5.81 10.97 -8.43
CA GLN A 80 6.64 9.90 -8.99
C GLN A 80 7.60 10.43 -10.06
N GLN A 81 7.09 11.21 -11.01
CA GLN A 81 7.91 11.81 -12.07
C GLN A 81 8.99 12.75 -11.49
N GLN A 82 8.64 13.55 -10.48
CA GLN A 82 9.59 14.45 -9.81
C GLN A 82 10.71 13.67 -9.10
N LEU A 83 10.37 12.58 -8.40
CA LEU A 83 11.36 11.75 -7.70
C LEU A 83 12.32 11.09 -8.71
N VAL A 84 11.79 10.52 -9.79
CA VAL A 84 12.58 9.92 -10.87
C VAL A 84 13.47 10.97 -11.52
N GLN A 85 12.95 12.15 -11.86
CA GLN A 85 13.72 13.22 -12.48
C GLN A 85 14.86 13.69 -11.58
N LYS A 86 14.62 13.82 -10.28
CA LYS A 86 15.63 14.17 -9.29
C LYS A 86 16.74 13.09 -9.23
N ALA A 87 16.37 11.82 -9.18
CA ALA A 87 17.33 10.73 -9.17
C ALA A 87 18.16 10.67 -10.46
N VAL A 88 17.57 10.89 -11.64
CA VAL A 88 18.31 11.01 -12.91
C VAL A 88 19.36 12.13 -12.84
N THR A 89 19.00 13.30 -12.31
CA THR A 89 19.95 14.41 -12.19
C THR A 89 21.08 14.14 -11.21
N GLU A 90 20.81 13.42 -10.11
CA GLU A 90 21.81 13.03 -9.12
C GLU A 90 22.83 12.04 -9.72
N VAL A 91 22.36 11.00 -10.42
CA VAL A 91 23.24 10.02 -11.07
C VAL A 91 24.07 10.66 -12.20
N ALA A 92 23.47 11.58 -12.97
CA ALA A 92 24.20 12.30 -14.02
C ALA A 92 25.32 13.19 -13.45
N ALA A 93 25.11 13.80 -12.28
CA ALA A 93 26.11 14.62 -11.61
C ALA A 93 27.29 13.79 -11.08
N GLU A 94 27.03 12.58 -10.57
CA GLU A 94 28.06 11.66 -10.09
C GLU A 94 28.93 11.11 -11.25
N GLY A 95 28.32 10.80 -12.40
CA GLY A 95 29.04 10.35 -13.59
C GLY A 95 30.03 11.38 -14.14
N ALA A 96 29.64 12.66 -14.17
CA ALA A 96 30.52 13.75 -14.63
C ALA A 96 31.75 13.96 -13.74
N GLN A 97 31.64 13.69 -12.44
CA GLN A 97 32.77 13.77 -11.50
C GLN A 97 33.76 12.59 -11.64
N ALA A 98 33.26 11.41 -12.01
CA ALA A 98 34.09 10.22 -12.25
C ALA A 98 34.89 10.28 -13.57
N GLU A 99 34.38 10.96 -14.60
CA GLU A 99 35.12 11.16 -15.87
C GLU A 99 36.20 12.24 -15.77
N GLY A 100 35.96 13.31 -15.01
CA GLY A 100 36.94 14.38 -14.78
C GLY A 100 38.19 13.94 -14.02
N SER A 101 38.11 12.84 -13.26
CA SER A 101 39.24 12.26 -12.51
C SER A 101 40.03 11.22 -13.31
N ARG A 102 39.51 10.67 -14.41
CA ARG A 102 40.21 9.68 -15.27
C ARG A 102 41.09 10.29 -16.36
N GLN A 103 40.91 11.56 -16.73
CA GLN A 103 41.73 12.23 -17.76
C GLN A 103 43.13 12.69 -17.28
N GLN A 104 43.51 12.41 -16.02
CA GLN A 104 44.84 12.74 -15.49
C GLN A 104 45.85 11.57 -15.48
N GLU A 105 45.46 10.35 -15.84
CA GLU A 105 46.41 9.25 -16.06
C GLU A 105 46.71 9.10 -17.56
N GLN A 106 47.57 9.98 -18.09
CA GLN A 106 48.24 9.73 -19.38
C GLN A 106 49.33 8.67 -19.19
N PRO A 107 49.39 7.60 -20.01
CA PRO A 107 50.57 6.76 -20.07
C PRO A 107 51.67 7.52 -20.83
N SER A 108 52.81 7.70 -20.17
CA SER A 108 54.01 8.29 -20.75
C SER A 108 54.50 7.50 -21.97
N SER A 109 54.78 8.25 -23.02
CA SER A 109 55.36 7.88 -24.32
C SER A 109 56.43 6.79 -24.30
N GLY A 110 56.24 5.76 -25.13
CA GLY A 110 57.29 4.93 -25.70
C GLY A 110 57.09 4.88 -27.22
N LEU A 111 58.05 5.45 -27.96
CA LEU A 111 58.13 5.37 -29.41
C LEU A 111 58.49 3.93 -29.82
N ASP A 112 57.84 3.38 -30.84
CA ASP A 112 58.48 2.55 -31.86
C ASP A 112 57.58 2.45 -33.11
N GLU A 113 58.21 2.64 -34.27
CA GLU A 113 57.62 2.66 -35.61
C GLU A 113 57.40 1.25 -36.19
N ASN A 114 56.54 1.20 -37.22
CA ASN A 114 56.27 0.14 -38.22
C ASN A 114 55.29 -1.00 -37.88
N CYS A 115 54.18 -1.06 -38.62
CA CYS A 115 53.85 -2.18 -39.53
C CYS A 115 52.56 -1.92 -40.33
N ASP A 116 52.48 -2.60 -41.48
CA ASP A 116 51.72 -2.26 -42.66
C ASP A 116 50.18 -2.33 -42.58
N ALA A 117 49.56 -1.55 -43.46
CA ALA A 117 48.13 -1.56 -43.75
C ALA A 117 47.73 -2.85 -44.50
N SER A 118 46.80 -3.61 -43.91
CA SER A 118 45.99 -4.60 -44.63
C SER A 118 44.67 -4.84 -43.90
N CYS A 119 43.58 -4.62 -44.63
CA CYS A 119 42.20 -4.65 -44.16
C CYS A 119 41.79 -6.00 -43.54
N ALA A 120 41.45 -5.98 -42.26
CA ALA A 120 40.43 -6.84 -41.68
C ALA A 120 39.51 -5.95 -40.84
N ALA A 121 38.21 -6.02 -41.08
CA ALA A 121 37.20 -5.39 -40.23
C ALA A 121 37.17 -6.12 -38.87
N SER A 122 38.19 -5.89 -38.05
CA SER A 122 38.20 -6.27 -36.65
C SER A 122 37.44 -5.20 -35.89
N VAL A 123 36.22 -5.53 -35.46
CA VAL A 123 35.54 -4.79 -34.39
C VAL A 123 36.54 -4.65 -33.24
N THR A 124 36.94 -3.41 -32.93
CA THR A 124 37.97 -3.16 -31.91
C THR A 124 37.43 -3.58 -30.54
N PRO A 125 38.24 -4.18 -29.65
CA PRO A 125 37.79 -4.54 -28.30
C PRO A 125 37.26 -3.35 -27.48
N ALA A 126 37.69 -2.12 -27.83
CA ALA A 126 37.22 -0.87 -27.26
C ALA A 126 35.73 -0.61 -27.57
N SER A 127 35.30 -0.84 -28.82
CA SER A 127 33.91 -0.62 -29.24
C SER A 127 32.90 -1.59 -28.62
N GLN A 128 33.34 -2.81 -28.27
CA GLN A 128 32.52 -3.78 -27.52
C GLN A 128 32.49 -3.48 -26.02
N LYS A 129 33.58 -2.93 -25.44
CA LYS A 129 33.64 -2.51 -24.04
C LYS A 129 32.81 -1.26 -23.76
N GLU A 130 32.82 -0.29 -24.68
CA GLU A 130 32.04 0.96 -24.56
C GLU A 130 30.54 0.70 -24.69
N ALA A 131 30.12 -0.17 -25.62
CA ALA A 131 28.72 -0.59 -25.73
C ALA A 131 28.26 -1.39 -24.49
N GLY A 132 29.11 -2.27 -23.95
CA GLY A 132 28.82 -3.00 -22.71
C GLY A 132 28.70 -2.08 -21.49
N HIS A 133 29.57 -1.08 -21.37
CA HIS A 133 29.55 -0.10 -20.28
C HIS A 133 28.33 0.83 -20.37
N ALA A 134 27.95 1.26 -21.57
CA ALA A 134 26.74 2.05 -21.78
C ALA A 134 25.47 1.30 -21.38
N LEU A 135 25.36 0.01 -21.75
CA LEU A 135 24.24 -0.84 -21.37
C LEU A 135 24.23 -1.16 -19.86
N GLU A 136 25.39 -1.34 -19.24
CA GLU A 136 25.52 -1.54 -17.79
C GLU A 136 25.13 -0.28 -17.01
N LEU A 137 25.55 0.91 -17.45
CA LEU A 137 25.11 2.19 -16.87
C LEU A 137 23.61 2.43 -17.05
N GLU A 138 23.05 2.09 -18.22
CA GLU A 138 21.61 2.18 -18.47
C GLU A 138 20.81 1.20 -17.58
N ARG A 139 21.37 0.02 -17.30
CA ARG A 139 20.78 -0.96 -16.38
C ARG A 139 20.89 -0.53 -14.92
N ILE A 140 22.05 0.00 -14.50
CA ILE A 140 22.28 0.52 -13.14
C ILE A 140 21.36 1.72 -12.88
N THR A 141 21.24 2.64 -13.83
CA THR A 141 20.28 3.76 -13.73
C THR A 141 18.84 3.25 -13.58
N GLN A 142 18.40 2.25 -14.35
CA GLN A 142 17.05 1.70 -14.17
C GLN A 142 16.83 1.05 -12.79
N ALA A 143 17.85 0.41 -12.20
CA ALA A 143 17.77 -0.15 -10.86
C ALA A 143 17.68 0.94 -9.78
N GLU A 144 18.47 2.01 -9.91
CA GLU A 144 18.41 3.16 -8.99
C GLU A 144 17.06 3.90 -9.10
N LEU A 145 16.54 4.11 -10.32
CA LEU A 145 15.26 4.78 -10.51
C LEU A 145 14.07 3.98 -9.97
N ARG A 146 14.18 2.64 -9.88
CA ARG A 146 13.15 1.78 -9.26
C ARG A 146 13.00 2.01 -7.76
N LYS A 147 14.04 2.55 -7.11
CA LYS A 147 14.06 2.87 -5.68
C LYS A 147 13.25 4.12 -5.35
N GLU A 148 12.77 4.88 -6.34
CA GLU A 148 11.90 6.02 -6.11
C GLU A 148 10.43 5.62 -6.25
N ILE A 149 9.66 5.74 -5.18
CA ILE A 149 8.30 5.17 -5.11
C ILE A 149 7.30 6.16 -4.48
N ALA A 150 6.41 6.72 -5.28
CA ALA A 150 5.21 7.38 -4.79
C ALA A 150 4.17 6.32 -4.39
N VAL A 151 3.58 6.49 -3.21
CA VAL A 151 2.59 5.57 -2.63
C VAL A 151 1.26 6.31 -2.48
N VAL A 152 0.21 5.86 -3.16
CA VAL A 152 -1.16 6.31 -2.90
C VAL A 152 -1.73 5.54 -1.72
N VAL A 153 -2.28 6.27 -0.76
CA VAL A 153 -3.02 5.67 0.36
C VAL A 153 -4.46 6.17 0.37
N LEU A 154 -5.41 5.25 0.32
CA LEU A 154 -6.80 5.52 0.63
C LEU A 154 -7.08 5.05 2.06
N ASP A 155 -7.26 6.01 2.97
CA ASP A 155 -7.60 5.73 4.37
C ASP A 155 -9.12 5.68 4.52
N GLU A 156 -9.63 4.79 5.37
CA GLU A 156 -11.08 4.51 5.53
C GLU A 156 -11.80 4.16 4.21
N VAL A 157 -11.16 3.37 3.34
CA VAL A 157 -11.68 3.07 2.00
C VAL A 157 -13.03 2.34 2.00
N GLY A 158 -13.39 1.63 3.08
CA GLY A 158 -14.71 1.02 3.24
C GLY A 158 -15.84 2.05 3.25
N LEU A 159 -15.62 3.26 3.78
CA LEU A 159 -16.63 4.33 3.74
C LEU A 159 -16.91 4.80 2.31
N ALA A 160 -15.95 4.67 1.40
CA ALA A 160 -16.14 4.99 -0.02
C ALA A 160 -17.00 3.96 -0.74
N GLU A 161 -17.14 2.73 -0.21
CA GLU A 161 -17.96 1.68 -0.78
C GLU A 161 -19.46 1.97 -0.65
N GLU A 162 -19.86 2.55 0.48
CA GLU A 162 -21.23 2.99 0.76
C GLU A 162 -21.64 4.23 -0.05
N SER A 163 -20.69 4.87 -0.73
CA SER A 163 -20.97 6.11 -1.43
C SER A 163 -21.85 5.90 -2.66
N GLN A 164 -22.88 6.74 -2.79
CA GLN A 164 -23.74 6.82 -3.97
C GLN A 164 -22.98 7.18 -5.26
N HIS A 165 -21.77 7.74 -5.14
CA HIS A 165 -20.94 8.13 -6.28
C HIS A 165 -20.05 7.00 -6.82
N LEU A 166 -20.13 5.80 -6.24
CA LEU A 166 -19.39 4.59 -6.65
C LEU A 166 -17.88 4.85 -6.94
N PRO A 167 -17.16 5.54 -6.03
CA PRO A 167 -15.79 5.99 -6.26
C PRO A 167 -14.83 4.84 -6.57
N LEU A 168 -15.02 3.67 -5.93
CA LEU A 168 -14.15 2.50 -6.10
C LEU A 168 -14.24 1.87 -7.49
N LYS A 169 -15.28 2.17 -8.29
CA LYS A 169 -15.33 1.70 -9.69
C LYS A 169 -14.19 2.31 -10.52
N ALA A 170 -13.77 3.53 -10.20
CA ALA A 170 -12.65 4.17 -10.87
C ALA A 170 -11.30 3.55 -10.49
N LEU A 171 -11.22 2.78 -9.39
CA LEU A 171 -9.96 2.25 -8.87
C LEU A 171 -9.42 1.07 -9.69
N HIS A 172 -10.29 0.23 -10.26
CA HIS A 172 -9.90 -0.97 -11.02
C HIS A 172 -8.84 -0.71 -12.11
N PRO A 173 -9.05 0.23 -13.06
CA PRO A 173 -8.04 0.52 -14.07
C PRO A 173 -6.76 1.09 -13.46
N LEU A 174 -6.85 1.83 -12.35
CA LEU A 174 -5.67 2.45 -11.71
C LEU A 174 -4.77 1.38 -11.07
N LEU A 175 -5.35 0.33 -10.48
CA LEU A 175 -4.60 -0.77 -9.88
C LEU A 175 -3.95 -1.69 -10.93
N GLU A 176 -4.56 -1.86 -12.09
CA GLU A 176 -3.97 -2.65 -13.20
C GLU A 176 -2.87 -1.88 -13.92
N THR A 177 -3.15 -0.60 -14.25
CA THR A 177 -2.29 0.18 -15.15
C THR A 177 -1.22 1.00 -14.42
N GLY A 178 -1.44 1.35 -13.15
CA GLY A 178 -0.48 2.09 -12.32
C GLY A 178 -0.33 3.59 -12.61
N ILE A 179 -1.10 4.12 -13.57
CA ILE A 179 -1.27 5.52 -14.07
C ILE A 179 -0.02 6.24 -14.61
N SER A 180 -0.21 6.87 -15.78
CA SER A 180 0.39 8.16 -16.15
C SER A 180 -0.70 9.09 -16.75
N PRO A 181 -0.68 10.43 -16.55
CA PRO A 181 -1.79 11.34 -16.88
C PRO A 181 -1.98 11.60 -18.39
N ASP A 182 -0.99 11.21 -19.20
CA ASP A 182 -0.86 11.68 -20.60
C ASP A 182 -1.22 10.61 -21.64
N GLY A 183 -1.80 9.48 -21.21
CA GLY A 183 -2.19 8.39 -22.11
C GLY A 183 -1.04 7.54 -22.66
N HIS A 184 0.22 7.87 -22.35
CA HIS A 184 1.35 6.95 -22.51
C HIS A 184 1.28 5.91 -21.39
N PHE A 185 0.59 4.80 -21.67
CA PHE A 185 0.54 3.62 -20.81
C PHE A 185 1.93 3.25 -20.29
N GLY A 186 2.04 3.04 -18.97
CA GLY A 186 3.26 2.73 -18.24
C GLY A 186 4.04 1.53 -18.79
N GLN A 187 4.88 1.80 -19.80
CA GLN A 187 5.86 0.84 -20.30
C GLN A 187 6.97 0.58 -19.28
N ARG A 188 7.24 1.55 -18.39
CA ARG A 188 8.28 1.42 -17.36
C ARG A 188 7.67 1.39 -15.97
N ILE A 189 8.29 0.59 -15.10
CA ILE A 189 7.91 0.49 -13.69
C ILE A 189 8.07 1.82 -12.94
N THR A 190 8.97 2.69 -13.41
CA THR A 190 9.23 4.02 -12.86
C THR A 190 8.07 4.99 -13.04
N ASP A 191 7.14 4.68 -13.95
CA ASP A 191 5.97 5.51 -14.21
C ASP A 191 4.79 5.10 -13.31
N LYS A 192 4.89 3.94 -12.64
CA LYS A 192 3.82 3.39 -11.79
C LYS A 192 3.95 3.87 -10.34
N VAL A 193 2.81 4.17 -9.74
CA VAL A 193 2.69 4.42 -8.29
C VAL A 193 2.35 3.13 -7.53
N ALA A 194 2.77 3.03 -6.27
CA ALA A 194 2.32 1.99 -5.36
C ALA A 194 0.97 2.36 -4.73
N PHE A 195 0.21 1.38 -4.25
CA PHE A 195 -1.12 1.59 -3.67
C PHE A 195 -1.32 0.83 -2.36
N MET A 196 -1.94 1.51 -1.38
CA MET A 196 -2.42 0.92 -0.13
C MET A 196 -3.84 1.41 0.18
N GLY A 197 -4.77 0.50 0.43
CA GLY A 197 -6.09 0.82 1.00
C GLY A 197 -6.16 0.39 2.45
N LEU A 198 -6.60 1.26 3.34
CA LEU A 198 -6.84 0.95 4.75
C LEU A 198 -8.34 1.08 5.04
N SER A 199 -8.93 0.11 5.72
CA SER A 199 -10.35 0.15 6.07
C SER A 199 -10.62 -0.52 7.41
N ASN A 200 -11.57 0.03 8.16
CA ASN A 200 -12.14 -0.69 9.30
C ASN A 200 -13.20 -1.72 8.87
N TRP A 201 -13.91 -1.43 7.79
CA TRP A 201 -14.99 -2.25 7.26
C TRP A 201 -14.52 -3.16 6.13
N ASN A 202 -15.17 -4.31 6.01
CA ASN A 202 -14.95 -5.21 4.88
C ASN A 202 -15.31 -4.51 3.57
N LEU A 203 -14.57 -4.85 2.52
CA LEU A 203 -14.87 -4.42 1.17
C LEU A 203 -15.38 -5.62 0.35
N ASP A 204 -16.18 -5.35 -0.68
CA ASP A 204 -16.57 -6.36 -1.66
C ASP A 204 -15.32 -7.00 -2.31
N PRO A 205 -15.11 -8.33 -2.18
CA PRO A 205 -14.00 -9.03 -2.80
C PRO A 205 -13.88 -8.81 -4.31
N ALA A 206 -14.99 -8.58 -5.02
CA ALA A 206 -14.97 -8.30 -6.46
C ALA A 206 -14.21 -7.00 -6.79
N LYS A 207 -14.12 -6.06 -5.84
CA LYS A 207 -13.36 -4.80 -5.96
C LYS A 207 -11.89 -4.94 -5.58
N MET A 208 -11.53 -6.03 -4.91
CA MET A 208 -10.19 -6.28 -4.36
C MET A 208 -9.42 -7.40 -5.07
N ASN A 209 -10.02 -8.12 -6.02
CA ASN A 209 -9.35 -9.17 -6.81
C ASN A 209 -8.04 -8.72 -7.50
N ARG A 210 -7.80 -7.40 -7.60
CA ARG A 210 -6.59 -6.77 -8.17
C ARG A 210 -5.52 -6.44 -7.13
N ALA A 211 -5.69 -6.88 -5.89
CA ALA A 211 -4.86 -6.52 -4.75
C ALA A 211 -4.72 -7.67 -3.75
N ILE A 212 -3.68 -7.62 -2.93
CA ILE A 212 -3.53 -8.48 -1.75
C ILE A 212 -4.45 -7.95 -0.66
N LEU A 213 -5.37 -8.78 -0.17
CA LEU A 213 -6.19 -8.45 1.00
C LEU A 213 -5.56 -9.03 2.28
N VAL A 214 -5.35 -8.17 3.27
CA VAL A 214 -4.88 -8.54 4.60
C VAL A 214 -5.99 -8.25 5.59
N MET A 215 -6.51 -9.31 6.21
CA MET A 215 -7.47 -9.21 7.29
C MET A 215 -6.71 -9.15 8.62
N ARG A 216 -7.04 -8.16 9.45
CA ARG A 216 -6.51 -7.98 10.80
C ARG A 216 -7.63 -8.21 11.80
N GLU A 217 -7.54 -9.33 12.50
CA GLU A 217 -8.41 -9.65 13.63
C GLU A 217 -8.03 -8.84 14.87
N GLU A 218 -8.93 -8.89 15.85
CA GLU A 218 -8.65 -8.38 17.18
C GLU A 218 -7.55 -9.17 17.88
N LEU A 219 -6.85 -8.50 18.79
CA LEU A 219 -5.84 -9.16 19.61
C LEU A 219 -6.53 -10.09 20.59
N ASN A 220 -6.13 -11.36 20.60
CA ASN A 220 -6.56 -12.24 21.69
C ASN A 220 -5.92 -11.83 23.02
N ARG A 221 -6.45 -12.31 24.15
CA ARG A 221 -5.97 -11.94 25.50
C ARG A 221 -4.46 -12.08 25.65
N ALA A 222 -3.88 -13.17 25.14
CA ALA A 222 -2.44 -13.42 25.25
C ALA A 222 -1.62 -12.41 24.43
N GLU A 223 -2.07 -12.07 23.23
CA GLU A 223 -1.45 -11.04 22.40
C GLU A 223 -1.58 -9.65 23.01
N MET A 224 -2.74 -9.34 23.60
CA MET A 224 -2.96 -8.08 24.28
C MET A 224 -2.03 -7.90 25.49
N ILE A 225 -1.85 -8.96 26.30
CA ILE A 225 -0.88 -8.96 27.41
C ILE A 225 0.54 -8.77 26.88
N ARG A 226 0.92 -9.43 25.77
CA ARG A 226 2.25 -9.27 25.17
C ARG A 226 2.47 -7.84 24.70
N THR A 227 1.48 -7.23 24.06
CA THR A 227 1.50 -5.84 23.59
C THR A 227 1.61 -4.88 24.78
N ALA A 228 0.76 -5.05 25.81
CA ALA A 228 0.83 -4.25 27.03
C ALA A 228 2.20 -4.36 27.71
N ARG A 229 2.74 -5.58 27.88
CA ARG A 229 4.11 -5.79 28.37
C ARG A 229 5.16 -5.08 27.51
N ALA A 230 5.02 -5.06 26.20
CA ALA A 230 5.95 -4.35 25.31
C ALA A 230 5.90 -2.84 25.53
N ILE A 231 4.71 -2.25 25.63
CA ILE A 231 4.51 -0.83 25.91
C ILE A 231 5.10 -0.47 27.29
N PHE A 232 4.74 -1.21 28.33
CA PHE A 232 5.24 -0.96 29.70
C PHE A 232 6.72 -1.25 29.89
N ARG A 233 7.36 -2.08 29.05
CA ARG A 233 8.82 -2.20 29.06
C ARG A 233 9.51 -0.93 28.58
N HIS A 234 8.90 -0.22 27.63
CA HIS A 234 9.48 0.98 27.02
C HIS A 234 9.14 2.25 27.80
N GLU A 235 7.92 2.37 28.32
CA GLU A 235 7.44 3.54 29.08
C GLU A 235 7.53 3.37 30.61
N GLY A 236 7.58 2.14 31.11
CA GLY A 236 7.60 1.86 32.54
C GLY A 236 8.84 2.37 33.27
N SER A 237 9.94 2.65 32.56
CA SER A 237 11.10 3.31 33.17
C SER A 237 10.78 4.75 33.63
N LEU A 238 9.88 5.45 32.91
CA LEU A 238 9.45 6.81 33.22
C LEU A 238 8.36 6.84 34.29
N LEU A 239 7.43 5.87 34.28
CA LEU A 239 6.32 5.79 35.24
C LEU A 239 6.69 5.15 36.58
N PHE A 240 7.62 4.19 36.59
CA PHE A 240 8.02 3.47 37.82
C PHE A 240 9.40 3.90 38.37
N GLY A 241 10.02 4.90 37.75
CA GLY A 241 11.30 5.47 38.17
C GLY A 241 12.52 4.55 37.92
N ALA A 242 13.71 5.17 37.85
CA ALA A 242 15.01 4.56 37.57
C ALA A 242 15.47 3.45 38.56
N ALA A 243 14.61 2.97 39.44
CA ALA A 243 14.86 1.83 40.32
C ALA A 243 14.76 0.47 39.59
N ALA A 244 14.10 0.41 38.43
CA ALA A 244 13.88 -0.86 37.71
C ALA A 244 15.05 -1.31 36.80
N GLN A 245 16.13 -0.53 36.70
CA GLN A 245 17.27 -0.81 35.80
C GLN A 245 18.60 -1.08 36.51
N ARG A 246 18.60 -1.11 37.85
CA ARG A 246 19.73 -1.65 38.63
C ARG A 246 19.42 -3.08 39.07
N ASP A 247 19.19 -3.98 38.12
CA ASP A 247 19.31 -5.42 38.36
C ASP A 247 19.37 -6.17 37.04
N ALA A 248 20.50 -6.01 36.35
CA ALA A 248 20.98 -7.01 35.40
C ALA A 248 21.76 -8.14 36.13
N GLY A 249 21.68 -8.21 37.46
CA GLY A 249 22.47 -9.11 38.31
C GLY A 249 21.70 -9.93 39.34
N GLU A 250 20.54 -9.49 39.85
CA GLU A 250 19.84 -10.25 40.90
C GLU A 250 18.31 -10.29 40.68
N GLN A 251 17.78 -11.51 40.53
CA GLN A 251 16.35 -11.76 40.44
C GLN A 251 15.72 -11.58 41.84
N SER A 252 15.13 -10.41 42.10
CA SER A 252 14.20 -10.23 43.22
C SER A 252 12.77 -10.59 42.78
N PRO A 253 12.04 -11.52 43.44
CA PRO A 253 10.78 -12.08 42.92
C PRO A 253 9.55 -11.16 43.00
N GLY A 254 9.65 -10.01 43.68
CA GLY A 254 8.48 -9.19 44.06
C GLY A 254 7.94 -8.24 42.98
N THR A 255 8.83 -7.59 42.21
CA THR A 255 8.47 -6.46 41.33
C THR A 255 7.91 -6.88 39.97
N SER A 256 8.28 -8.07 39.48
CA SER A 256 7.70 -8.62 38.24
C SER A 256 6.23 -8.98 38.45
N SER A 257 5.87 -9.49 39.64
CA SER A 257 4.50 -9.96 39.92
C SER A 257 3.48 -8.82 40.00
N GLU A 258 3.83 -7.68 40.59
CA GLU A 258 2.91 -6.53 40.69
C GLU A 258 2.69 -5.86 39.32
N ARG A 259 3.76 -5.73 38.51
CA ARG A 259 3.66 -5.23 37.14
C ARG A 259 2.79 -6.14 36.29
N ASP A 260 3.00 -7.45 36.37
CA ASP A 260 2.18 -8.42 35.65
C ASP A 260 0.72 -8.35 36.09
N ARG A 261 0.42 -8.23 37.39
CA ARG A 261 -0.96 -8.04 37.90
C ARG A 261 -1.61 -6.77 37.37
N LEU A 262 -0.88 -5.65 37.31
CA LEU A 262 -1.39 -4.40 36.75
C LEU A 262 -1.70 -4.56 35.26
N ILE A 263 -0.81 -5.20 34.51
CA ILE A 263 -1.02 -5.46 33.07
C ILE A 263 -2.27 -6.32 32.85
N GLU A 264 -2.42 -7.40 33.61
CA GLU A 264 -3.60 -8.27 33.54
C GLU A 264 -4.87 -7.48 33.88
N SER A 265 -4.85 -6.62 34.90
CA SER A 265 -6.00 -5.77 35.26
C SER A 265 -6.37 -4.76 34.17
N ILE A 266 -5.39 -4.18 33.47
CA ILE A 266 -5.63 -3.25 32.36
C ILE A 266 -6.23 -4.00 31.17
N VAL A 267 -5.68 -5.18 30.87
CA VAL A 267 -6.16 -6.08 29.81
C VAL A 267 -7.61 -6.48 30.07
N ASP A 268 -7.93 -6.89 31.29
CA ASP A 268 -9.30 -7.28 31.66
C ASP A 268 -10.25 -6.07 31.61
N GLY A 269 -9.80 -4.90 32.05
CA GLY A 269 -10.57 -3.65 31.94
C GLY A 269 -10.85 -3.23 30.49
N TYR A 270 -9.84 -3.31 29.61
CA TYR A 270 -10.00 -3.03 28.18
C TYR A 270 -11.00 -3.98 27.52
N ARG A 271 -10.92 -5.29 27.83
CA ARG A 271 -11.88 -6.27 27.32
C ARG A 271 -13.30 -6.04 27.81
N ALA A 272 -13.48 -5.62 29.06
CA ALA A 272 -14.80 -5.30 29.58
C ALA A 272 -15.45 -4.12 28.84
N VAL A 273 -14.65 -3.16 28.38
CA VAL A 273 -15.15 -2.01 27.58
C VAL A 273 -15.40 -2.44 26.14
N VAL A 274 -14.43 -3.03 25.46
CA VAL A 274 -14.56 -3.38 24.04
C VAL A 274 -15.60 -4.48 23.82
N GLY A 275 -15.63 -5.50 24.68
CA GLY A 275 -16.62 -6.57 24.59
C GLY A 275 -18.05 -6.13 24.92
N ALA A 276 -18.24 -5.02 25.64
CA ALA A 276 -19.56 -4.45 25.87
C ALA A 276 -20.06 -3.61 24.68
N VAL A 277 -19.16 -3.03 23.89
CA VAL A 277 -19.51 -2.26 22.68
C VAL A 277 -19.97 -3.18 21.55
N ASP A 278 -19.38 -4.37 21.42
CA ASP A 278 -19.80 -5.37 20.42
C ASP A 278 -21.24 -5.89 20.68
N GLU A 279 -21.71 -5.97 21.94
CA GLU A 279 -23.09 -6.39 22.26
C GLU A 279 -24.15 -5.30 21.97
N GLU A 280 -23.76 -4.02 21.90
CA GLU A 280 -24.66 -2.92 21.56
C GLU A 280 -24.79 -2.74 20.03
N GLU A 281 -23.71 -2.94 19.25
CA GLU A 281 -23.74 -2.79 17.78
C GLU A 281 -24.53 -3.92 17.07
N ASP A 282 -24.53 -5.14 17.60
CA ASP A 282 -25.33 -6.26 17.07
C ASP A 282 -26.84 -6.10 17.35
N ASN A 283 -27.22 -5.26 18.33
CA ASN A 283 -28.61 -5.07 18.74
C ASN A 283 -29.34 -3.98 17.93
N GLU A 284 -28.60 -3.11 17.23
CA GLU A 284 -29.18 -2.09 16.35
C GLU A 284 -29.60 -2.64 14.97
N THR A 285 -29.18 -3.87 14.61
CA THR A 285 -29.54 -4.49 13.32
C THR A 285 -30.81 -5.36 13.35
N GLU A 286 -31.36 -5.69 14.52
CA GLU A 286 -32.59 -6.51 14.64
C GLU A 286 -33.89 -5.71 14.94
N SER A 287 -33.83 -4.41 15.24
CA SER A 287 -35.01 -3.63 15.65
C SER A 287 -35.80 -2.97 14.51
N GLY A 288 -35.57 -3.36 13.26
CA GLY A 288 -36.09 -2.68 12.07
C GLY A 288 -37.11 -3.43 11.21
N MET A 289 -37.86 -4.42 11.72
CA MET A 289 -38.94 -5.08 10.94
C MET A 289 -40.13 -5.57 11.80
N GLU A 290 -40.96 -4.65 12.26
CA GLU A 290 -42.37 -4.82 12.67
C GLU A 290 -43.03 -3.43 12.45
N GLU A 291 -44.17 -3.17 11.84
CA GLU A 291 -45.32 -3.87 11.25
C GLU A 291 -45.94 -2.86 10.26
N ASP A 292 -46.50 -3.30 9.13
CA ASP A 292 -47.65 -2.61 8.52
C ASP A 292 -48.65 -3.67 8.09
N GLY A 293 -49.62 -3.92 8.99
CA GLY A 293 -50.82 -4.69 8.70
C GLY A 293 -51.87 -3.80 8.05
N GLU A 294 -52.18 -4.06 6.78
CA GLU A 294 -53.37 -3.49 6.13
C GLU A 294 -54.49 -4.53 6.04
N ASN A 295 -55.58 -4.19 6.73
CA ASN A 295 -56.89 -4.79 6.64
C ASN A 295 -57.53 -4.52 5.27
N GLY A 296 -58.23 -5.50 4.70
CA GLY A 296 -59.05 -5.27 3.52
C GLY A 296 -59.78 -6.51 3.00
N ALA A 297 -60.65 -7.11 3.81
CA ALA A 297 -61.63 -8.08 3.33
C ALA A 297 -63.00 -7.40 3.21
N GLU A 298 -63.47 -7.17 1.98
CA GLU A 298 -64.90 -7.13 1.68
C GLU A 298 -65.16 -7.54 0.22
N SER A 299 -65.94 -8.61 0.09
CA SER A 299 -66.54 -9.14 -1.13
C SER A 299 -67.82 -8.37 -1.49
N VAL A 300 -68.18 -8.31 -2.79
CA VAL A 300 -69.50 -8.73 -3.35
C VAL A 300 -69.68 -8.24 -4.82
N ASP A 301 -70.10 -9.20 -5.66
CA ASP A 301 -70.88 -9.17 -6.93
C ASP A 301 -70.42 -8.48 -8.23
N GLY A 302 -70.02 -9.33 -9.20
CA GLY A 302 -70.86 -9.78 -10.32
C GLY A 302 -71.30 -8.80 -11.43
N ALA A 303 -70.75 -8.96 -12.66
CA ALA A 303 -71.50 -9.16 -13.92
C ALA A 303 -70.61 -9.09 -15.21
N ALA A 304 -70.73 -10.16 -16.02
CA ALA A 304 -70.77 -10.24 -17.50
C ALA A 304 -69.78 -9.48 -18.43
N GLY A 305 -69.16 -10.21 -19.38
CA GLY A 305 -68.73 -9.60 -20.66
C GLY A 305 -67.62 -10.30 -21.48
N VAL A 306 -67.98 -11.41 -22.16
CA VAL A 306 -67.60 -11.87 -23.52
C VAL A 306 -66.28 -11.41 -24.22
N GLY A 307 -65.54 -12.40 -24.77
CA GLY A 307 -64.73 -12.30 -26.02
C GLY A 307 -63.29 -12.81 -25.87
N GLY A 308 -62.91 -14.02 -26.34
CA GLY A 308 -62.28 -14.27 -27.67
C GLY A 308 -60.82 -13.77 -27.70
N THR A 309 -59.73 -14.50 -28.01
CA THR A 309 -59.47 -15.63 -28.92
C THR A 309 -58.02 -16.12 -28.72
N GLN A 310 -57.79 -17.38 -29.06
CA GLN A 310 -56.53 -18.09 -29.33
C GLN A 310 -55.47 -17.35 -30.19
N ARG A 311 -54.16 -17.52 -29.89
CA ARG A 311 -53.10 -18.24 -30.67
C ARG A 311 -51.66 -17.70 -30.50
N GLU A 312 -50.74 -18.66 -30.40
CA GLU A 312 -49.38 -18.78 -31.01
C GLU A 312 -48.27 -17.75 -30.73
N GLY A 313 -47.23 -18.24 -30.03
CA GLY A 313 -45.88 -18.46 -30.58
C GLY A 313 -44.96 -17.26 -30.87
N ARG A 314 -43.81 -17.20 -30.18
CA ARG A 314 -42.46 -17.37 -30.79
C ARG A 314 -41.34 -17.01 -29.82
N ASP A 315 -40.26 -17.77 -29.99
CA ASP A 315 -38.91 -17.53 -29.49
C ASP A 315 -38.35 -16.16 -29.89
N ALA A 316 -37.51 -15.59 -29.04
CA ALA A 316 -36.38 -14.77 -29.45
C ALA A 316 -35.31 -14.74 -28.36
N ALA A 317 -34.25 -15.51 -28.58
CA ALA A 317 -32.94 -15.28 -28.00
C ALA A 317 -32.35 -14.00 -28.59
N THR A 318 -31.73 -13.17 -27.76
CA THR A 318 -30.79 -12.16 -28.24
C THR A 318 -29.57 -12.10 -27.31
N SER A 319 -28.48 -12.64 -27.83
CA SER A 319 -27.11 -12.38 -27.43
C SER A 319 -26.74 -10.92 -27.69
N TYR A 320 -25.97 -10.30 -26.79
CA TYR A 320 -25.07 -9.21 -27.17
C TYR A 320 -23.67 -9.50 -26.63
N GLY A 321 -22.75 -9.73 -27.56
CA GLY A 321 -21.32 -9.57 -27.36
C GLY A 321 -20.87 -8.28 -28.04
N LEU A 322 -19.96 -7.58 -27.37
CA LEU A 322 -18.68 -7.03 -27.83
C LEU A 322 -18.19 -6.02 -26.78
#